data_AF-A0A6C0J2P1-F1
#
_entry.id   AF-A0A6C0J2P1-F1
#
_cell.length_a   1.000
_cell.length_b   1.000
_cell.length_c   1.000
_cell.angle_alpha   90.00
_cell.angle_beta   90.00
_cell.angle_gamma   90.00
#
_symmetry.space_group_name_H-M   'P 1'
#
loop_
_entity.id
_entity.type
_entity.pdbx_description
1 polymer ?
#
loop_
_entity_poly.entity_id
_entity_poly.type
_entity_poly.pdbx_seq_one_letter_code
_entity_poly.pdbx_strand_id
1 'polypeptide(L)'
;MSCPSGFEPGLGESCHVICPDGFKYLQAAGTESCVSKDDNKYSLHLQGFPTNANPHSFLEEQSRMQADLATLMAKMQADAASKAKLVEMQADGRTIIADHEIIQSQSAAIDELNTAINNLKPIRPPTQPHEDIEIQKQKIRMIDNSDMLLVQIAIFVVFLCLVEYIVLSAPYSHYTAFLTLCIGIAAGIYLGKV
;
A
#
# COMPACT_ATOMS: atom_id res chain seq x y z
N MET A 1 -28.94 30.77 23.63
CA MET A 1 -28.00 31.05 22.53
C MET A 1 -28.29 30.03 21.47
N SER A 2 -28.82 30.47 20.32
CA SER A 2 -29.38 29.58 19.31
C SER A 2 -28.51 29.65 18.05
N CYS A 3 -28.16 28.51 17.48
CA CYS A 3 -27.43 28.44 16.22
C CYS A 3 -28.26 29.04 15.06
N PRO A 4 -27.63 29.60 14.03
CA PRO A 4 -28.33 30.09 12.84
C PRO A 4 -29.03 28.96 12.10
N SER A 5 -30.04 29.29 11.28
CA SER A 5 -30.80 28.31 10.50
C SER A 5 -29.88 27.44 9.63
N GLY A 6 -30.05 26.13 9.69
CA GLY A 6 -29.18 25.16 8.99
C GLY A 6 -27.99 24.68 9.82
N PHE A 7 -27.85 25.13 11.06
CA PHE A 7 -26.83 24.69 12.01
C PHE A 7 -27.46 24.10 13.27
N GLU A 8 -26.82 23.08 13.82
CA GLU A 8 -27.16 22.43 15.09
C GLU A 8 -26.05 22.65 16.13
N PRO A 9 -26.38 22.64 17.43
CA PRO A 9 -25.39 22.78 18.49
C PRO A 9 -24.47 21.56 18.50
N GLY A 10 -23.16 21.82 18.44
CA GLY A 10 -22.12 20.81 18.43
C GLY A 10 -21.38 20.67 19.75
N LEU A 11 -20.14 20.20 19.67
CA LEU A 11 -19.25 20.08 20.81
C LEU A 11 -18.93 21.45 21.43
N GLY A 12 -19.31 21.66 22.69
CA GLY A 12 -19.06 22.91 23.41
C GLY A 12 -20.05 24.03 23.03
N GLU A 13 -19.62 25.30 23.07
CA GLU A 13 -20.42 26.46 22.62
C GLU A 13 -20.27 26.70 21.10
N SER A 14 -20.18 25.61 20.32
CA SER A 14 -20.03 25.66 18.87
C SER A 14 -21.30 25.19 18.14
N CYS A 15 -21.44 25.62 16.90
CA CYS A 15 -22.50 25.28 15.97
C CYS A 15 -21.85 24.68 14.71
N HIS A 16 -22.37 23.55 14.24
CA HIS A 16 -21.97 22.92 12.98
C HIS A 16 -23.17 22.79 12.04
N VAL A 17 -22.93 22.57 10.75
CA VAL A 17 -24.01 22.41 9.77
C VAL A 17 -24.75 21.10 9.99
N ILE A 18 -26.08 21.14 9.87
CA ILE A 18 -26.94 19.95 9.98
C ILE A 18 -26.52 18.89 8.95
N CYS A 19 -26.37 17.65 9.39
CA CYS A 19 -26.05 16.55 8.48
C CYS A 19 -27.16 16.35 7.43
N PRO A 20 -26.80 16.19 6.15
CA PRO A 20 -27.78 15.97 5.08
C PRO A 20 -28.49 14.61 5.23
N ASP A 21 -29.65 14.48 4.58
CA ASP A 21 -30.43 13.23 4.60
C ASP A 21 -29.58 12.03 4.15
N GLY A 22 -29.73 10.91 4.87
CA GLY A 22 -28.93 9.70 4.64
C GLY A 22 -27.59 9.67 5.39
N PHE A 23 -27.22 10.74 6.09
CA PHE A 23 -26.05 10.78 6.97
C PHE A 23 -26.48 10.81 8.45
N LYS A 24 -25.65 10.23 9.32
CA LYS A 24 -25.75 10.29 10.78
C LYS A 24 -24.60 11.13 11.31
N TYR A 25 -24.87 11.95 12.30
CA TYR A 25 -23.84 12.66 13.03
C TYR A 25 -23.03 11.68 13.89
N LEU A 26 -21.71 11.73 13.79
CA LEU A 26 -20.77 10.97 14.60
C LEU A 26 -19.68 11.89 15.14
N GLN A 27 -19.49 11.80 16.45
CA GLN A 27 -18.45 12.50 17.19
C GLN A 27 -17.39 11.48 17.63
N ALA A 28 -16.19 11.57 17.09
CA ALA A 28 -15.08 10.67 17.41
C ALA A 28 -13.81 11.46 17.71
N ALA A 29 -13.17 11.17 18.85
CA ALA A 29 -11.87 11.74 19.25
C ALA A 29 -11.77 13.28 19.17
N GLY A 30 -12.85 14.00 19.49
CA GLY A 30 -12.89 15.47 19.43
C GLY A 30 -13.14 16.06 18.04
N THR A 31 -13.42 15.22 17.04
CA THR A 31 -13.84 15.64 15.70
C THR A 31 -15.30 15.31 15.46
N GLU A 32 -16.00 16.23 14.80
CA GLU A 32 -17.39 16.08 14.38
C GLU A 32 -17.45 15.70 12.90
N SER A 33 -18.29 14.74 12.55
CA SER A 33 -18.43 14.27 11.17
C SER A 33 -19.83 13.75 10.88
N CYS A 34 -20.29 13.90 9.63
CA CYS A 34 -21.49 13.25 9.12
C CYS A 34 -21.08 11.99 8.35
N VAL A 35 -21.52 10.82 8.80
CA VAL A 35 -21.19 9.54 8.17
C VAL A 35 -22.42 8.94 7.53
N SER A 36 -22.30 8.37 6.33
CA SER A 36 -23.43 7.76 5.63
C SER A 36 -24.02 6.61 6.45
N LYS A 37 -25.36 6.49 6.43
CA LYS A 37 -26.09 5.42 7.11
C LYS A 37 -25.86 4.05 6.46
N ASP A 38 -25.63 4.03 5.15
CA ASP A 38 -25.49 2.80 4.36
C ASP A 38 -24.06 2.25 4.38
N ASP A 39 -23.06 3.13 4.40
CA ASP A 39 -21.65 2.72 4.39
C ASP A 39 -20.80 3.74 5.18
N ASN A 40 -20.23 3.28 6.30
CA ASN A 40 -19.43 4.13 7.18
C ASN A 40 -18.15 4.68 6.51
N LYS A 41 -17.80 4.20 5.30
CA LYS A 41 -16.69 4.71 4.48
C LYS A 41 -16.91 6.15 3.98
N TYR A 42 -18.17 6.56 3.80
CA TYR A 42 -18.48 7.91 3.31
C TYR A 42 -18.72 8.84 4.49
N SER A 43 -17.73 9.68 4.80
CA SER A 43 -17.78 10.65 5.88
C SER A 43 -17.50 12.06 5.36
N LEU A 44 -18.31 13.04 5.78
CA LEU A 44 -18.03 14.46 5.66
C LEU A 44 -17.55 14.98 7.01
N HIS A 45 -16.49 15.77 6.99
CA HIS A 45 -16.01 16.44 8.19
C HIS A 45 -16.83 17.71 8.46
N LEU A 46 -17.22 17.92 9.72
CA LEU A 46 -17.93 19.11 10.17
C LEU A 46 -16.95 20.06 10.87
N GLN A 47 -17.02 21.36 10.53
CA GLN A 47 -16.33 22.39 11.29
C GLN A 47 -17.30 23.04 12.27
N GLY A 48 -16.91 23.07 13.55
CA GLY A 48 -17.64 23.77 14.60
C GLY A 48 -17.22 25.24 14.68
N PHE A 49 -18.18 26.14 14.56
CA PHE A 49 -17.97 27.59 14.73
C PHE A 49 -18.57 28.06 16.04
N PRO A 50 -17.92 28.96 16.80
CA PRO A 50 -18.52 29.47 18.02
C PRO A 50 -19.80 30.26 17.71
N THR A 51 -20.76 30.27 18.64
CA THR A 51 -22.08 30.92 18.44
C THR A 51 -22.01 32.42 18.11
N ASN A 52 -20.89 33.09 18.43
CA ASN A 52 -20.61 34.49 18.15
C ASN A 52 -19.72 34.71 16.91
N ALA A 53 -19.49 33.68 16.08
CA ALA A 53 -18.67 33.80 14.88
C ALA A 53 -19.30 34.74 13.84
N ASN A 54 -18.47 35.20 12.90
CA ASN A 54 -18.91 36.08 11.83
C ASN A 54 -19.94 35.38 10.92
N PRO A 55 -21.06 36.02 10.54
CA PRO A 55 -22.07 35.43 9.64
C PRO A 55 -21.50 34.89 8.32
N HIS A 56 -20.44 35.52 7.81
CA HIS A 56 -19.73 35.08 6.61
C HIS A 56 -19.10 33.69 6.76
N SER A 57 -18.57 33.34 7.94
CA SER A 57 -17.96 32.02 8.17
C SER A 57 -18.98 30.87 8.10
N PHE A 58 -20.21 31.12 8.57
CA PHE A 58 -21.31 30.16 8.44
C PHE A 58 -21.75 29.96 6.98
N LEU A 59 -21.78 31.02 6.17
CA LEU A 59 -22.11 30.93 4.75
C LEU A 59 -21.02 30.22 3.94
N GLU A 60 -19.75 30.48 4.24
CA GLU A 60 -18.61 29.80 3.63
C GLU A 60 -18.62 28.30 3.99
N GLU A 61 -18.87 27.96 5.25
CA GLU A 61 -19.04 26.57 5.70
C GLU A 61 -20.14 25.85 4.94
N GLN A 62 -21.31 26.48 4.81
CA GLN A 62 -22.45 25.90 4.11
C GLN A 62 -22.12 25.64 2.62
N SER A 63 -21.45 26.58 1.96
CA SER A 63 -21.05 26.40 0.56
C SER A 63 -19.99 25.32 0.39
N ARG A 64 -19.01 25.23 1.31
CA ARG A 64 -18.03 24.14 1.31
C ARG A 64 -18.70 22.79 1.53
N MET A 65 -19.62 22.69 2.49
CA MET A 65 -20.32 21.44 2.76
C MET A 65 -21.15 20.99 1.55
N GLN A 66 -21.81 21.92 0.84
CA GLN A 66 -22.53 21.58 -0.40
C GLN A 66 -21.60 21.07 -1.50
N ALA A 67 -20.41 21.66 -1.66
CA ALA A 67 -19.41 21.20 -2.63
C ALA A 67 -18.86 19.81 -2.26
N ASP A 68 -18.57 19.58 -0.98
CA ASP A 68 -18.09 18.29 -0.47
C ASP A 68 -19.17 17.21 -0.61
N LEU A 69 -20.44 17.56 -0.34
CA LEU A 69 -21.57 16.67 -0.51
C LEU A 69 -21.78 16.28 -1.98
N ALA A 70 -21.74 17.24 -2.90
CA ALA A 70 -21.85 16.96 -4.33
C ALA A 70 -20.73 16.02 -4.81
N THR A 71 -19.50 16.26 -4.35
CA THR A 71 -18.34 15.41 -4.64
C THR A 71 -18.49 14.00 -4.07
N LEU A 72 -18.97 13.89 -2.83
CA LEU A 72 -19.18 12.60 -2.18
C LEU A 72 -20.31 11.81 -2.84
N MET A 73 -21.41 12.46 -3.21
CA MET A 73 -22.51 11.83 -3.94
C MET A 73 -22.05 11.32 -5.32
N ALA A 74 -21.26 12.09 -6.05
CA ALA A 74 -20.67 11.63 -7.31
C ALA A 74 -19.77 10.40 -7.10
N LYS A 75 -18.98 10.39 -6.02
CA LYS A 75 -18.16 9.23 -5.65
C LYS A 75 -18.99 8.01 -5.28
N MET A 76 -20.06 8.19 -4.50
CA MET A 76 -20.98 7.10 -4.13
C MET A 76 -21.65 6.49 -5.38
N GLN A 77 -22.05 7.31 -6.35
CA GLN A 77 -22.61 6.84 -7.61
C GLN A 77 -21.57 6.09 -8.45
N ALA A 78 -20.34 6.58 -8.52
CA ALA A 78 -19.24 5.91 -9.23
C ALA A 78 -18.87 4.56 -8.58
N ASP A 79 -18.82 4.50 -7.24
CA ASP A 79 -18.57 3.26 -6.50
C ASP A 79 -19.74 2.26 -6.68
N ALA A 80 -20.99 2.72 -6.71
CA ALA A 80 -22.16 1.87 -6.99
C ALA A 80 -22.13 1.30 -8.42
N ALA A 81 -21.79 2.11 -9.42
CA ALA A 81 -21.62 1.66 -10.80
C ALA A 81 -20.47 0.65 -10.93
N SER A 82 -19.37 0.88 -10.22
CA SER A 82 -18.22 -0.03 -10.20
C SER A 82 -18.58 -1.38 -9.55
N LYS A 83 -19.33 -1.38 -8.46
CA LYS A 83 -19.84 -2.60 -7.82
C LYS A 83 -20.78 -3.37 -8.76
N ALA A 84 -21.69 -2.69 -9.46
CA ALA A 84 -22.55 -3.33 -10.46
C ALA A 84 -21.75 -4.01 -11.57
N LYS A 85 -20.71 -3.33 -12.08
CA LYS A 85 -19.80 -3.88 -13.09
C LYS A 85 -19.01 -5.09 -12.58
N LEU A 86 -18.59 -5.09 -11.31
CA LEU A 86 -17.92 -6.25 -10.70
C LEU A 86 -18.85 -7.45 -10.61
N VAL A 87 -20.13 -7.25 -10.28
CA VAL A 87 -21.13 -8.33 -10.24
C VAL A 87 -21.37 -8.90 -11.65
N GLU A 88 -21.45 -8.03 -12.66
CA GLU A 88 -21.55 -8.43 -14.07
C GLU A 88 -20.30 -9.23 -14.51
N MET A 89 -19.10 -8.74 -14.21
CA MET A 89 -17.85 -9.47 -14.50
C MET A 89 -17.73 -10.79 -13.72
N GLN A 90 -18.30 -10.91 -12.53
CA GLN A 90 -18.34 -12.18 -11.79
C GLN A 90 -19.33 -13.17 -12.40
N ALA A 91 -20.44 -12.69 -12.95
CA ALA A 91 -21.36 -13.52 -13.72
C ALA A 91 -20.72 -14.03 -15.02
N ASP A 92 -19.99 -13.17 -15.75
CA ASP A 92 -19.22 -13.54 -16.93
C ASP A 92 -17.98 -14.41 -16.59
N GLY A 93 -17.35 -14.18 -15.44
CA GLY A 93 -16.24 -15.01 -14.97
C GLY A 93 -16.66 -16.46 -14.75
N ARG A 94 -17.92 -16.71 -14.35
CA ARG A 94 -18.46 -18.08 -14.22
C ARG A 94 -18.65 -18.78 -15.57
N THR A 95 -19.04 -18.06 -16.62
CA THR A 95 -19.13 -18.66 -17.97
C THR A 95 -17.74 -18.93 -18.54
N ILE A 96 -16.78 -18.03 -18.30
CA ILE A 96 -15.37 -18.22 -18.72
C ILE A 96 -14.73 -19.44 -18.02
N ILE A 97 -15.00 -19.69 -16.74
CA ILE A 97 -14.47 -20.88 -16.03
C ILE A 97 -15.08 -22.17 -16.61
N ALA A 98 -16.38 -22.18 -16.90
CA ALA A 98 -17.04 -23.33 -17.52
C ALA A 98 -16.51 -23.60 -18.94
N ASP A 99 -16.25 -22.55 -19.73
CA ASP A 99 -15.62 -22.67 -21.05
C ASP A 99 -14.15 -23.12 -20.95
N HIS A 100 -13.43 -22.71 -19.90
CA HIS A 100 -12.05 -23.13 -19.66
C HIS A 100 -11.93 -24.62 -19.31
N GLU A 101 -12.88 -25.19 -18.57
CA GLU A 101 -12.94 -26.64 -18.30
C GLU A 101 -13.18 -27.45 -19.59
N ILE A 102 -14.04 -26.96 -20.49
CA ILE A 102 -14.28 -27.59 -21.79
C ILE A 102 -13.01 -27.52 -22.66
N ILE A 103 -12.33 -26.37 -22.68
CA ILE A 103 -11.06 -26.19 -23.41
C ILE A 103 -9.96 -27.08 -22.82
N GLN A 104 -9.87 -27.25 -21.50
CA GLN A 104 -8.92 -28.17 -20.86
C GLN A 104 -9.18 -29.63 -21.24
N SER A 105 -10.45 -30.04 -21.33
CA SER A 105 -10.80 -31.42 -21.73
C SER A 105 -10.40 -31.71 -23.19
N GLN A 106 -10.53 -30.73 -24.08
CA GLN A 106 -10.10 -30.86 -25.48
C GLN A 106 -8.58 -30.73 -25.64
N SER A 107 -7.93 -29.86 -24.86
CA SER A 107 -6.47 -29.72 -24.88
C SER A 107 -5.77 -30.97 -24.35
N ALA A 108 -6.33 -31.66 -23.35
CA ALA A 108 -5.79 -32.93 -22.87
C ALA A 108 -5.78 -34.03 -23.95
N ALA A 109 -6.82 -34.11 -24.78
CA ALA A 109 -6.87 -35.05 -25.90
C ALA A 109 -5.90 -34.68 -27.04
N ILE A 110 -5.70 -33.38 -27.28
CA ILE A 110 -4.72 -32.88 -28.25
C ILE A 110 -3.29 -33.05 -27.73
N ASP A 111 -3.06 -32.94 -26.42
CA ASP A 111 -1.77 -33.19 -25.78
C ASP A 111 -1.35 -34.65 -25.89
N GLU A 112 -2.27 -35.60 -25.72
CA GLU A 112 -1.96 -37.03 -25.92
C GLU A 112 -1.53 -37.32 -27.37
N LEU A 113 -2.23 -36.71 -28.34
CA LEU A 113 -1.88 -36.81 -29.76
C LEU A 113 -0.53 -36.13 -30.08
N ASN A 114 -0.27 -34.94 -29.52
CA ASN A 114 0.99 -34.22 -29.68
C ASN A 114 2.16 -34.96 -29.03
N THR A 115 1.93 -35.66 -27.92
CA THR A 115 2.95 -36.46 -27.24
C THR A 115 3.36 -37.66 -28.10
N ALA A 116 2.40 -38.31 -28.76
CA ALA A 116 2.68 -39.37 -29.73
C ALA A 116 3.49 -38.84 -30.93
N ILE A 117 3.14 -37.66 -31.46
CA ILE A 117 3.84 -37.01 -32.58
C ILE A 117 5.25 -36.55 -32.17
N ASN A 118 5.43 -36.01 -30.97
CA ASN A 118 6.71 -35.53 -30.46
C ASN A 118 7.69 -36.67 -30.21
N ASN A 119 7.23 -37.85 -29.77
CA ASN A 119 8.07 -39.04 -29.65
C ASN A 119 8.59 -39.56 -31.00
N LEU A 120 7.91 -39.22 -32.10
CA LEU A 120 8.30 -39.59 -33.46
C LEU A 120 9.22 -38.57 -34.13
N LYS A 121 9.43 -37.37 -33.54
CA LYS A 121 10.23 -36.31 -34.13
C LYS A 121 11.62 -36.22 -33.48
N PRO A 122 12.73 -36.30 -34.25
CA PRO A 122 14.07 -36.09 -33.71
C PRO A 122 14.27 -34.62 -33.30
N ILE A 123 14.52 -34.40 -32.01
CA ILE A 123 14.65 -33.09 -31.35
C ILE A 123 15.91 -32.35 -31.84
N ARG A 124 15.74 -31.10 -32.27
CA ARG A 124 16.82 -30.08 -32.26
C ARG A 124 16.46 -28.99 -31.24
N PRO A 125 17.43 -28.47 -30.48
CA PRO A 125 17.14 -27.49 -29.44
C PRO A 125 16.96 -26.08 -30.05
N PRO A 126 15.87 -25.36 -29.74
CA PRO A 126 15.77 -23.96 -30.08
C PRO A 126 16.49 -23.09 -29.03
N THR A 127 17.23 -22.13 -29.57
CA THR A 127 18.09 -21.14 -28.94
C THR A 127 17.32 -19.86 -28.54
N GLN A 128 17.62 -19.38 -27.32
CA GLN A 128 17.40 -18.05 -26.70
C GLN A 128 16.17 -17.82 -25.77
N PRO A 129 16.36 -17.11 -24.63
CA PRO A 129 15.30 -16.74 -23.69
C PRO A 129 14.77 -15.30 -23.89
N HIS A 130 13.50 -15.10 -23.51
CA HIS A 130 12.73 -13.84 -23.63
C HIS A 130 13.15 -12.72 -22.66
N GLU A 131 12.94 -11.46 -23.08
CA GLU A 131 13.24 -10.18 -22.38
C GLU A 131 12.73 -10.08 -20.93
N ASP A 132 11.65 -10.77 -20.59
CA ASP A 132 10.98 -10.65 -19.28
C ASP A 132 11.83 -11.23 -18.12
N ILE A 133 12.78 -12.12 -18.43
CA ILE A 133 13.69 -12.70 -17.42
C ILE A 133 14.71 -11.68 -16.94
N GLU A 134 15.12 -10.71 -17.77
CA GLU A 134 16.15 -9.75 -17.38
C GLU A 134 15.64 -8.73 -16.35
N ILE A 135 14.39 -8.29 -16.49
CA ILE A 135 13.76 -7.34 -15.56
C ILE A 135 13.54 -7.98 -14.18
N GLN A 136 13.13 -9.25 -14.15
CA GLN A 136 12.98 -9.98 -12.90
C GLN A 136 14.33 -10.29 -12.23
N LYS A 137 15.37 -10.62 -13.02
CA LYS A 137 16.73 -10.78 -12.52
C LYS A 137 17.29 -9.50 -11.88
N GLN A 138 16.98 -8.33 -12.42
CA GLN A 138 17.46 -7.06 -11.86
C GLN A 138 16.86 -6.75 -10.49
N LYS A 139 15.56 -7.02 -10.29
CA LYS A 139 14.92 -6.80 -8.98
C LYS A 139 15.44 -7.74 -7.89
N ILE A 140 15.70 -9.00 -8.23
CA ILE A 140 16.28 -9.97 -7.31
C ILE A 140 17.71 -9.57 -6.93
N ARG A 141 18.51 -9.09 -7.90
CA ARG A 141 19.88 -8.58 -7.63
C ARG A 141 19.92 -7.39 -6.67
N MET A 142 18.90 -6.52 -6.67
CA MET A 142 18.89 -5.34 -5.79
C MET A 142 18.60 -5.70 -4.32
N ILE A 143 17.77 -6.71 -4.08
CA ILE A 143 17.45 -7.17 -2.71
C ILE A 143 18.62 -7.98 -2.13
N ASP A 144 19.25 -8.83 -2.95
CA ASP A 144 20.36 -9.70 -2.52
C ASP A 144 21.64 -8.89 -2.17
N ASN A 145 21.89 -7.79 -2.88
CA ASN A 145 23.12 -7.01 -2.68
C ASN A 145 23.18 -6.24 -1.35
N SER A 146 22.05 -5.77 -0.82
CA SER A 146 22.06 -4.96 0.42
C SER A 146 22.27 -5.82 1.67
N ASP A 147 21.59 -6.97 1.72
CA ASP A 147 21.76 -7.93 2.82
C ASP A 147 23.15 -8.58 2.82
N MET A 148 23.72 -8.89 1.64
CA MET A 148 25.10 -9.38 1.56
C MET A 148 26.14 -8.33 1.97
N LEU A 149 25.93 -7.05 1.66
CA LEU A 149 26.91 -6.00 1.96
C LEU A 149 27.07 -5.79 3.47
N LEU A 150 25.98 -5.82 4.24
CA LEU A 150 26.03 -5.75 5.70
C LEU A 150 26.82 -6.93 6.29
N VAL A 151 26.57 -8.14 5.79
CA VAL A 151 27.26 -9.36 6.23
C VAL A 151 28.76 -9.31 5.87
N GLN A 152 29.11 -8.81 4.68
CA GLN A 152 30.50 -8.64 4.26
C GLN A 152 31.26 -7.63 5.12
N ILE A 153 30.63 -6.49 5.44
CA ILE A 153 31.24 -5.47 6.33
C ILE A 153 31.45 -6.06 7.72
N ALA A 154 30.48 -6.79 8.26
CA ALA A 154 30.60 -7.43 9.57
C ALA A 154 31.76 -8.44 9.61
N ILE A 155 31.88 -9.31 8.61
CA ILE A 155 32.98 -10.28 8.49
C ILE A 155 34.33 -9.55 8.33
N PHE A 156 34.38 -8.49 7.53
CA PHE A 156 35.59 -7.71 7.30
C PHE A 156 36.09 -7.03 8.57
N VAL A 157 35.21 -6.46 9.38
CA VAL A 157 35.56 -5.84 10.67
C VAL A 157 36.11 -6.87 11.65
N VAL A 158 35.49 -8.06 11.73
CA VAL A 158 36.01 -9.17 12.56
C VAL A 158 37.39 -9.63 12.09
N PHE A 159 37.60 -9.71 10.78
CA PHE A 159 38.91 -10.06 10.22
C PHE A 159 39.97 -9.01 10.52
N LEU A 160 39.64 -7.72 10.40
CA LEU A 160 40.55 -6.63 10.79
C LEU A 160 40.95 -6.71 12.26
N CYS A 161 39.99 -6.98 13.16
CA CYS A 161 40.30 -7.21 14.57
C CYS A 161 41.28 -8.37 14.75
N LEU A 162 41.08 -9.50 14.05
CA LEU A 162 42.01 -10.64 14.12
C LEU A 162 43.41 -10.31 13.60
N VAL A 163 43.51 -9.53 12.52
CA VAL A 163 44.80 -9.08 11.99
C VAL A 163 45.51 -8.14 12.97
N GLU A 164 44.78 -7.23 13.63
CA GLU A 164 45.34 -6.38 14.68
C GLU A 164 45.92 -7.21 15.83
N TYR A 165 45.25 -8.28 16.25
CA TYR A 165 45.77 -9.18 17.29
C TYR A 165 47.02 -9.97 16.85
N ILE A 166 47.24 -10.16 15.55
CA ILE A 166 48.42 -10.86 15.02
C ILE A 166 49.61 -9.90 14.84
N VAL A 167 49.35 -8.66 14.42
CA VAL A 167 50.39 -7.68 14.07
C VAL A 167 50.80 -6.82 15.28
N LEU A 168 49.86 -6.54 16.19
CA LEU A 168 50.07 -5.64 17.31
C LEU A 168 50.39 -6.41 18.60
N SER A 169 51.32 -5.85 19.38
CA SER A 169 51.67 -6.41 20.68
C SER A 169 50.47 -6.40 21.64
N ALA A 170 50.35 -7.47 22.44
CA ALA A 170 49.24 -7.73 23.36
C ALA A 170 48.71 -6.51 24.15
N PRO A 171 49.53 -5.61 24.73
CA PRO A 171 49.01 -4.51 25.55
C PRO A 171 48.19 -3.47 24.76
N TYR A 172 48.41 -3.34 23.45
CA TYR A 172 47.71 -2.35 22.63
C TYR A 172 46.56 -2.93 21.81
N SER A 173 46.62 -4.23 21.53
CA SER A 173 45.67 -4.95 20.67
C SER A 173 44.21 -4.84 21.13
N HIS A 174 43.97 -4.84 22.45
CA HIS A 174 42.60 -4.74 22.99
C HIS A 174 41.97 -3.36 22.79
N TYR A 175 42.76 -2.28 22.93
CA TYR A 175 42.27 -0.92 22.78
C TYR A 175 41.99 -0.59 21.32
N THR A 176 42.86 -1.04 20.41
CA THR A 176 42.66 -0.82 18.97
C THR A 176 41.48 -1.63 18.45
N ALA A 177 41.37 -2.91 18.84
CA ALA A 177 40.28 -3.79 18.40
C ALA A 177 38.90 -3.28 18.83
N PHE A 178 38.78 -2.72 20.03
CA PHE A 178 37.52 -2.12 20.49
C PHE A 178 37.14 -0.90 19.66
N LEU A 179 38.12 -0.07 19.29
CA LEU A 179 37.91 1.13 18.50
C LEU A 179 37.53 0.78 17.06
N THR A 180 38.17 -0.22 16.45
CA THR A 180 37.79 -0.72 15.11
C THR A 180 36.40 -1.34 15.09
N LEU A 181 35.97 -2.01 16.16
CA LEU A 181 34.62 -2.57 16.27
C LEU A 181 33.55 -1.46 16.31
N CYS A 182 33.79 -0.39 17.09
CA CYS A 182 32.90 0.77 17.16
C CYS A 182 32.77 1.49 15.79
N ILE A 183 33.88 1.68 15.07
CA ILE A 183 33.87 2.27 13.73
C ILE A 183 33.16 1.34 12.74
N GLY A 184 33.40 0.03 12.83
CA GLY A 184 32.76 -0.97 11.98
C GLY A 184 31.24 -0.99 12.10
N ILE A 185 30.71 -0.92 13.32
CA ILE A 185 29.26 -0.85 13.57
C ILE A 185 28.68 0.47 13.02
N ALA A 186 29.34 1.60 13.26
CA ALA A 186 28.89 2.89 12.75
C ALA A 186 28.87 2.93 11.21
N ALA A 187 29.90 2.40 10.56
CA ALA A 187 29.97 2.30 9.10
C ALA A 187 28.92 1.33 8.53
N GLY A 188 28.69 0.18 9.19
CA GLY A 188 27.66 -0.77 8.80
C GLY A 188 26.25 -0.18 8.86
N ILE A 189 25.93 0.58 9.91
CA ILE A 189 24.62 1.26 10.06
C ILE A 189 24.45 2.39 9.03
N TYR A 190 25.52 3.14 8.75
CA TYR A 190 25.47 4.23 7.77
C TYR A 190 25.27 3.70 6.34
N LEU A 191 25.98 2.64 5.97
CA LEU A 191 25.88 2.04 4.64
C LEU A 191 24.62 1.18 4.46
N GLY A 192 24.06 0.60 5.53
CA GLY A 192 22.81 -0.16 5.48
C GLY A 192 21.54 0.69 5.43
N LYS A 193 21.64 2.02 5.62
CA LYS A 193 20.50 2.96 5.52
C LYS A 193 20.39 3.65 4.16
N VAL A 194 21.34 3.45 3.26
CA VAL A 194 21.35 3.95 1.88
C VAL A 194 20.87 2.84 0.96
#